data_AF-A0A932BCY3-F1
#
_entry.id   AF-A0A932BCY3-F1
#
_cell.length_a   1.000
_cell.length_b   1.000
_cell.length_c   1.000
_cell.angle_alpha   90.00
_cell.angle_beta   90.00
_cell.angle_gamma   90.00
#
_symmetry.space_group_name_H-M   'P 1'
#
loop_
_entity.id
_entity.type
_entity.pdbx_description
1 polymer ?
#
loop_
_entity_poly.entity_id
_entity_poly.type
_entity_poly.pdbx_seq_one_letter_code
_entity_poly.pdbx_strand_id
1 'polypeptide(L)'
;MCHELSQRGEHDEVQRWAKHYSNAVGTRGADKLNMLEIRAFDAWLRKDYSVALDDAREAVELSKKIDVSLPSNPIHTLALIERDSGNVEAALVNLLEGMDLEEALEEKHGKNAEFFGNIGRCLQLRKEFETALRFYKRSGKEMAARPSDFHNSGWLRLWVGETLCKLNRVADGYVFLCAAKHIWSQSSKLLEISADQALNDLRGTHPELEDAMVPQWKAEKMFSAWVAQS
;
A
#
# COMPACT_ATOMS: atom_id res chain seq x y z
N MET A 1 9.12 -8.29 -12.56
CA MET A 1 10.46 -8.72 -12.13
C MET A 1 11.05 -7.83 -11.04
N CYS A 2 11.54 -6.61 -11.29
CA CYS A 2 12.22 -5.82 -10.24
C CYS A 2 11.32 -5.42 -9.05
N HIS A 3 10.07 -5.01 -9.30
CA HIS A 3 9.12 -4.76 -8.20
C HIS A 3 8.83 -6.02 -7.37
N GLU A 4 8.75 -7.19 -8.00
CA GLU A 4 8.54 -8.47 -7.30
C GLU A 4 9.77 -8.85 -6.46
N LEU A 5 10.99 -8.61 -6.97
CA LEU A 5 12.22 -8.79 -6.21
C LEU A 5 12.27 -7.86 -4.99
N SER A 6 11.94 -6.57 -5.15
CA SER A 6 11.85 -5.64 -4.02
C SER A 6 10.80 -6.09 -3.01
N GLN A 7 9.64 -6.58 -3.45
CA GLN A 7 8.59 -7.11 -2.57
C GLN A 7 9.02 -8.36 -1.79
N ARG A 8 9.95 -9.16 -2.33
CA ARG A 8 10.58 -10.31 -1.65
C ARG A 8 11.72 -9.90 -0.72
N GLY A 9 12.13 -8.63 -0.73
CA GLY A 9 13.28 -8.13 0.01
C GLY A 9 14.63 -8.41 -0.67
N GLU A 10 14.63 -8.82 -1.94
CA GLU A 10 15.84 -9.11 -2.72
C GLU A 10 16.49 -7.81 -3.26
N HIS A 11 16.67 -6.82 -2.37
CA HIS A 11 17.11 -5.46 -2.72
C HIS A 11 18.50 -5.42 -3.38
N ASP A 12 19.42 -6.29 -2.97
CA ASP A 12 20.75 -6.39 -3.57
C ASP A 12 20.69 -6.75 -5.06
N GLU A 13 19.75 -7.63 -5.42
CA GLU A 13 19.57 -8.07 -6.80
C GLU A 13 18.93 -6.97 -7.64
N VAL A 14 17.99 -6.20 -7.06
CA VAL A 14 17.41 -5.02 -7.69
C VAL A 14 18.47 -3.95 -7.95
N GLN A 15 19.37 -3.71 -6.99
CA GLN A 15 20.47 -2.75 -7.15
C GLN A 15 21.47 -3.19 -8.23
N ARG A 16 21.83 -4.49 -8.27
CA ARG A 16 22.66 -5.05 -9.33
C ARG A 16 22.00 -4.85 -10.69
N TRP A 17 20.73 -5.22 -10.81
CA TRP A 17 19.97 -5.05 -12.04
C TRP A 17 19.95 -3.58 -12.48
N ALA A 18 19.64 -2.65 -11.58
CA ALA A 18 19.56 -1.22 -11.89
C ALA A 18 20.92 -0.67 -12.39
N LYS A 19 22.02 -1.10 -11.78
CA LYS A 19 23.37 -0.74 -12.21
C LYS A 19 23.71 -1.30 -13.58
N HIS A 20 23.41 -2.58 -13.82
CA HIS A 20 23.65 -3.21 -15.12
C HIS A 20 22.80 -2.59 -16.23
N TYR A 21 21.51 -2.33 -15.96
CA TYR A 21 20.60 -1.68 -16.89
C TYR A 21 21.08 -0.28 -17.29
N SER A 22 21.46 0.53 -16.31
CA SER A 22 22.00 1.88 -16.54
C SER A 22 23.25 1.87 -17.43
N ASN A 23 24.15 0.91 -17.22
CA ASN A 23 25.35 0.75 -18.03
C ASN A 23 25.06 0.28 -19.47
N ALA A 24 24.00 -0.51 -19.67
CA ALA A 24 23.69 -1.12 -20.95
C ALA A 24 22.85 -0.22 -21.87
N VAL A 25 21.83 0.45 -21.32
CA VAL A 25 20.83 1.21 -22.10
C VAL A 25 21.04 2.72 -22.01
N GLY A 26 21.92 3.16 -21.10
CA GLY A 26 22.29 4.56 -20.91
C GLY A 26 21.32 5.31 -20.01
N THR A 27 21.64 6.59 -19.77
CA THR A 27 20.98 7.42 -18.74
C THR A 27 20.07 8.49 -19.33
N ARG A 28 19.35 8.20 -20.42
CA ARG A 28 18.52 9.19 -21.12
C ARG A 28 17.11 8.66 -21.38
N GLY A 29 16.16 9.58 -21.52
CA GLY A 29 14.78 9.27 -21.94
C GLY A 29 14.09 8.23 -21.06
N ALA A 30 13.35 7.32 -21.71
CA ALA A 30 12.54 6.30 -21.05
C ALA A 30 13.36 5.32 -20.18
N ASP A 31 14.62 5.05 -20.54
CA ASP A 31 15.47 4.12 -19.77
C ASP A 31 15.87 4.70 -18.42
N LYS A 32 16.24 5.98 -18.39
CA LYS A 32 16.50 6.67 -17.13
C LYS A 32 15.24 6.72 -16.27
N LEU A 33 14.08 6.96 -16.88
CA LEU A 33 12.82 6.99 -16.16
C LEU A 33 12.50 5.64 -15.50
N ASN A 34 12.59 4.54 -16.26
CA ASN A 34 12.38 3.18 -15.73
C ASN A 34 13.34 2.86 -14.57
N MET A 35 14.61 3.25 -14.70
CA MET A 35 15.59 3.07 -13.65
C MET A 35 15.24 3.87 -12.39
N LEU A 36 14.82 5.13 -12.53
CA LEU A 36 14.41 5.97 -11.40
C LEU A 36 13.18 5.40 -10.69
N GLU A 37 12.18 4.95 -11.43
CA GLU A 37 10.98 4.29 -10.89
C GLU A 37 11.33 3.05 -10.06
N ILE A 38 12.16 2.16 -10.60
CA ILE A 38 12.59 0.94 -9.89
C ILE A 38 13.36 1.28 -8.63
N ARG A 39 14.29 2.25 -8.70
CA ARG A 39 15.08 2.67 -7.54
C ARG A 39 14.21 3.35 -6.47
N ALA A 40 13.29 4.21 -6.89
CA ALA A 40 12.36 4.88 -5.99
C ALA A 40 11.49 3.86 -5.25
N PHE A 41 10.91 2.90 -5.96
CA PHE A 41 10.10 1.84 -5.39
C PHE A 41 10.90 0.94 -4.43
N ASP A 42 12.13 0.57 -4.79
CA ASP A 42 13.00 -0.22 -3.90
C ASP A 42 13.39 0.55 -2.63
N ALA A 43 13.79 1.82 -2.79
CA ALA A 43 14.13 2.69 -1.66
C ALA A 43 12.94 2.92 -0.73
N TRP A 44 11.74 3.08 -1.28
CA TRP A 44 10.50 3.17 -0.52
C TRP A 44 10.26 1.94 0.35
N LEU A 45 10.40 0.73 -0.20
CA LEU A 45 10.23 -0.51 0.57
C LEU A 45 11.29 -0.68 1.66
N ARG A 46 12.49 -0.16 1.44
CA ARG A 46 13.55 -0.08 2.46
C ARG A 46 13.36 1.04 3.48
N LYS A 47 12.30 1.86 3.35
CA LYS A 47 12.02 3.07 4.15
C LYS A 47 13.10 4.14 4.05
N ASP A 48 13.88 4.12 2.98
CA ASP A 48 14.88 5.13 2.65
C ASP A 48 14.22 6.28 1.88
N TYR A 49 13.39 7.03 2.60
CA TYR A 49 12.49 8.00 1.98
C TYR A 49 13.19 9.18 1.33
N SER A 50 14.41 9.54 1.78
CA SER A 50 15.20 10.59 1.14
C SER A 50 15.54 10.20 -0.30
N VAL A 51 16.14 9.02 -0.48
CA VAL A 51 16.49 8.50 -1.81
C VAL A 51 15.24 8.26 -2.65
N ALA A 52 14.19 7.70 -2.04
CA ALA A 52 12.95 7.41 -2.74
C ALA A 52 12.27 8.68 -3.29
N LEU A 53 12.21 9.76 -2.49
CA LEU A 53 11.62 11.03 -2.91
C LEU A 53 12.43 11.71 -4.02
N ASP A 54 13.76 11.70 -3.92
CA ASP A 54 14.63 12.30 -4.93
C ASP A 54 14.45 11.60 -6.29
N ASP A 55 14.52 10.26 -6.30
CA ASP A 55 14.36 9.46 -7.52
C ASP A 55 12.93 9.59 -8.10
N ALA A 56 11.89 9.57 -7.26
CA ALA A 56 10.50 9.69 -7.70
C ALA A 56 10.17 11.08 -8.28
N ARG A 57 10.67 12.15 -7.68
CA ARG A 57 10.49 13.52 -8.20
C ARG A 57 11.18 13.70 -9.54
N GLU A 58 12.40 13.19 -9.66
CA GLU A 58 13.11 13.20 -10.94
C GLU A 58 12.35 12.40 -12.02
N ALA A 59 11.78 11.24 -11.65
CA ALA A 59 10.97 10.44 -12.54
C ALA A 59 9.74 11.21 -13.04
N VAL A 60 9.01 11.90 -12.16
CA VAL A 60 7.85 12.74 -12.54
C VAL A 60 8.26 13.91 -13.46
N GLU A 61 9.37 14.58 -13.19
CA GLU A 61 9.84 15.68 -14.05
C GLU A 61 10.33 15.20 -15.42
N LEU A 62 10.90 14.00 -15.48
CA LEU A 62 11.34 13.39 -16.73
C LEU A 62 10.15 12.88 -17.56
N SER A 63 9.13 12.30 -16.92
CA SER A 63 7.94 11.78 -17.63
C SER A 63 7.19 12.89 -18.38
N LYS A 64 7.13 14.11 -17.84
CA LYS A 64 6.57 15.31 -18.52
C LYS A 64 7.26 15.67 -19.83
N LYS A 65 8.49 15.21 -20.05
CA LYS A 65 9.32 15.52 -21.22
C LYS A 65 9.36 14.38 -22.24
N ILE A 66 8.74 13.25 -21.92
CA ILE A 66 8.76 12.03 -22.73
C ILE A 66 7.38 11.88 -23.39
N ASP A 67 7.35 11.93 -24.73
CA ASP A 67 6.14 11.77 -25.53
C ASP A 67 5.92 10.30 -25.94
N VAL A 68 6.00 9.40 -24.96
CA VAL A 68 5.61 8.00 -25.15
C VAL A 68 4.75 7.53 -23.99
N SER A 69 3.79 6.67 -24.30
CA SER A 69 3.02 5.95 -23.28
C SER A 69 3.98 5.08 -22.47
N LEU A 70 3.98 5.29 -21.16
CA LEU A 70 4.81 4.54 -20.23
C LEU A 70 3.98 3.43 -19.59
N PRO A 71 4.54 2.23 -19.41
CA PRO A 71 3.89 1.18 -18.63
C PRO A 71 3.86 1.50 -17.13
N SER A 72 4.64 2.47 -16.68
CA SER A 72 4.80 2.86 -15.29
C SER A 72 4.10 4.20 -14.99
N ASN A 73 3.77 4.45 -13.72
CA ASN A 73 3.08 5.66 -13.27
C ASN A 73 3.90 6.39 -12.18
N PRO A 74 4.82 7.29 -12.58
CA PRO A 74 5.69 8.01 -11.65
C PRO A 74 4.95 8.83 -10.60
N ILE A 75 3.79 9.39 -10.96
CA ILE A 75 2.96 10.17 -10.03
C ILE A 75 2.41 9.25 -8.92
N HIS A 76 1.99 8.05 -9.29
CA HIS A 76 1.52 7.07 -8.31
C HIS A 76 2.64 6.64 -7.36
N THR A 77 3.83 6.31 -7.88
CA THR A 77 5.01 5.97 -7.08
C THR A 77 5.36 7.09 -6.10
N LEU A 78 5.39 8.34 -6.57
CA LEU A 78 5.63 9.51 -5.73
C LEU A 78 4.60 9.61 -4.60
N ALA A 79 3.31 9.43 -4.91
CA ALA A 79 2.25 9.55 -3.91
C ALA A 79 2.34 8.49 -2.80
N LEU A 80 2.73 7.25 -3.12
CA LEU A 80 2.98 6.20 -2.12
C LEU A 80 4.14 6.58 -1.18
N ILE A 81 5.20 7.15 -1.73
CA ILE A 81 6.38 7.59 -0.97
C ILE A 81 6.04 8.80 -0.10
N GLU A 82 5.32 9.79 -0.65
CA GLU A 82 4.88 10.97 0.09
C GLU A 82 4.01 10.57 1.29
N ARG A 83 3.08 9.63 1.09
CA ARG A 83 2.23 9.10 2.15
C ARG A 83 3.05 8.52 3.30
N ASP A 84 3.98 7.61 3.01
CA ASP A 84 4.71 6.87 4.04
C ASP A 84 5.89 7.64 4.65
N SER A 85 6.37 8.68 3.96
CA SER A 85 7.37 9.63 4.46
C SER A 85 6.79 10.75 5.34
N GLY A 86 5.46 10.82 5.49
CA GLY A 86 4.77 11.83 6.30
C GLY A 86 4.31 13.07 5.55
N ASN A 87 4.56 13.16 4.23
CA ASN A 87 4.05 14.23 3.35
C ASN A 87 2.61 13.93 2.88
N VAL A 88 1.73 13.60 3.83
CA VAL A 88 0.41 13.01 3.56
C VAL A 88 -0.49 13.91 2.71
N GLU A 89 -0.40 15.23 2.88
CA GLU A 89 -1.21 16.18 2.09
C GLU A 89 -0.81 16.19 0.61
N ALA A 90 0.49 16.08 0.30
CA ALA A 90 0.96 15.99 -1.08
C ALA A 90 0.51 14.67 -1.73
N ALA A 91 0.59 13.57 -0.96
CA ALA A 91 0.09 12.27 -1.40
C ALA A 91 -1.41 12.32 -1.73
N LEU A 92 -2.23 12.96 -0.88
CA LEU A 92 -3.67 13.11 -1.12
C LEU A 92 -3.96 13.89 -2.39
N VAL A 93 -3.26 15.01 -2.64
CA VAL A 93 -3.42 15.79 -3.88
C VAL A 93 -3.17 14.91 -5.11
N ASN A 94 -2.09 14.13 -5.09
CA ASN A 94 -1.74 13.24 -6.20
C ASN A 94 -2.72 12.06 -6.36
N LEU A 95 -3.15 11.45 -5.25
CA LEU A 95 -4.06 10.29 -5.25
C LEU A 95 -5.50 10.66 -5.62
N LEU A 96 -5.97 11.85 -5.24
CA LEU A 96 -7.33 12.30 -5.54
C LEU A 96 -7.48 12.77 -6.98
N GLU A 97 -6.40 13.03 -7.70
CA GLU A 97 -6.42 13.43 -9.11
C GLU A 97 -7.36 14.63 -9.38
N GLY A 98 -7.44 15.55 -8.42
CA GLY A 98 -8.29 16.75 -8.50
C GLY A 98 -9.71 16.61 -7.95
N MET A 99 -10.12 15.42 -7.50
CA MET A 99 -11.39 15.21 -6.78
C MET A 99 -11.30 15.67 -5.33
N ASP A 100 -12.44 15.98 -4.72
CA ASP A 100 -12.56 15.99 -3.26
C ASP A 100 -12.86 14.59 -2.69
N LEU A 101 -12.91 14.47 -1.35
CA LEU A 101 -13.11 13.17 -0.69
C LEU A 101 -14.51 12.59 -0.89
N GLU A 102 -15.55 13.42 -0.96
CA GLU A 102 -16.92 12.93 -1.16
C GLU A 102 -17.13 12.55 -2.63
N GLU A 103 -16.64 13.36 -3.57
CA GLU A 103 -16.59 13.03 -4.99
C GLU A 103 -15.86 11.69 -5.22
N ALA A 104 -14.70 11.51 -4.60
CA ALA A 104 -13.93 10.28 -4.70
C ALA A 104 -14.71 9.08 -4.14
N LEU A 105 -15.43 9.21 -3.01
CA LEU A 105 -16.23 8.11 -2.44
C LEU A 105 -17.46 7.76 -3.28
N GLU A 106 -18.07 8.76 -3.92
CA GLU A 106 -19.23 8.58 -4.78
C GLU A 106 -18.87 8.07 -6.18
N GLU A 107 -17.58 8.10 -6.56
CA GLU A 107 -17.10 7.60 -7.85
C GLU A 107 -17.49 6.13 -8.06
N LYS A 108 -18.20 5.86 -9.15
CA LYS A 108 -18.78 4.56 -9.51
C LYS A 108 -17.96 3.83 -10.57
N HIS A 109 -17.13 4.55 -11.31
CA HIS A 109 -16.44 4.06 -12.50
C HIS A 109 -14.96 4.47 -12.51
N GLY A 110 -14.13 3.69 -13.20
CA GLY A 110 -12.72 4.05 -13.45
C GLY A 110 -11.74 3.87 -12.28
N LYS A 111 -12.18 3.83 -11.02
CA LYS A 111 -11.29 3.63 -9.86
C LYS A 111 -11.24 2.18 -9.38
N ASN A 112 -10.06 1.74 -8.96
CA ASN A 112 -9.81 0.38 -8.49
C ASN A 112 -9.70 0.35 -6.95
N ALA A 113 -9.51 -0.85 -6.39
CA ALA A 113 -9.37 -1.01 -4.96
C ALA A 113 -8.17 -0.24 -4.37
N GLU A 114 -7.06 -0.15 -5.09
CA GLU A 114 -5.84 0.54 -4.65
C GLU A 114 -6.06 2.04 -4.48
N PHE A 115 -6.79 2.68 -5.41
CA PHE A 115 -7.18 4.08 -5.32
C PHE A 115 -7.83 4.39 -3.97
N PHE A 116 -8.89 3.64 -3.63
CA PHE A 116 -9.61 3.82 -2.37
C PHE A 116 -8.75 3.46 -1.15
N GLY A 117 -7.97 2.39 -1.24
CA GLY A 117 -7.09 1.94 -0.15
C GLY A 117 -6.02 2.97 0.20
N ASN A 118 -5.38 3.55 -0.82
CA ASN A 118 -4.32 4.53 -0.61
C ASN A 118 -4.84 5.85 -0.04
N ILE A 119 -6.03 6.31 -0.45
CA ILE A 119 -6.69 7.47 0.16
C ILE A 119 -7.06 7.16 1.61
N GLY A 120 -7.65 5.98 1.87
CA GLY A 120 -7.95 5.52 3.22
C GLY A 120 -6.71 5.53 4.12
N ARG A 121 -5.55 5.13 3.59
CA ARG A 121 -4.28 5.16 4.33
C ARG A 121 -3.80 6.57 4.65
N CYS A 122 -3.94 7.50 3.73
CA CYS A 122 -3.64 8.90 4.02
C CYS A 122 -4.53 9.45 5.14
N LEU A 123 -5.84 9.17 5.09
CA LEU A 123 -6.79 9.60 6.12
C LEU A 123 -6.50 8.94 7.48
N GLN A 124 -6.12 7.67 7.49
CA GLN A 124 -5.68 6.98 8.70
C GLN A 124 -4.44 7.66 9.31
N LEU A 125 -3.46 8.05 8.49
CA LEU A 125 -2.26 8.77 8.94
C LEU A 125 -2.58 10.17 9.47
N ARG A 126 -3.62 10.82 8.93
CA ARG A 126 -4.23 12.06 9.46
C ARG A 126 -5.07 11.85 10.72
N LYS A 127 -5.23 10.60 11.20
CA LYS A 127 -6.08 10.22 12.33
C LYS A 127 -7.58 10.42 12.09
N GLU A 128 -8.00 10.51 10.83
CA GLU A 128 -9.41 10.59 10.41
C GLU A 128 -9.98 9.18 10.23
N PHE A 129 -10.02 8.42 11.32
CA PHE A 129 -10.22 6.97 11.29
C PHE A 129 -11.57 6.54 10.71
N GLU A 130 -12.66 7.25 11.04
CA GLU A 130 -13.99 6.90 10.52
C GLU A 130 -14.08 7.12 8.99
N THR A 131 -13.52 8.24 8.50
CA THR A 131 -13.44 8.51 7.05
C THR A 131 -12.54 7.49 6.35
N ALA A 132 -11.41 7.12 6.97
CA ALA A 132 -10.53 6.07 6.46
C ALA A 132 -11.28 4.73 6.31
N LEU A 133 -12.10 4.34 7.30
CA LEU A 133 -12.91 3.13 7.22
C LEU A 133 -13.94 3.17 6.06
N ARG A 134 -14.53 4.33 5.73
CA ARG A 134 -15.40 4.48 4.55
C ARG A 134 -14.64 4.15 3.27
N PHE A 135 -13.46 4.71 3.10
CA PHE A 135 -12.59 4.45 1.94
C PHE A 135 -12.11 2.99 1.89
N TYR A 136 -11.68 2.42 3.01
CA TYR A 136 -11.29 1.00 3.06
C TYR A 136 -12.45 0.07 2.76
N LYS A 137 -13.66 0.40 3.20
CA LYS A 137 -14.85 -0.38 2.86
C LYS A 137 -15.15 -0.31 1.36
N ARG A 138 -14.99 0.86 0.74
CA ARG A 138 -15.09 1.03 -0.72
C ARG A 138 -14.02 0.20 -1.45
N SER A 139 -12.77 0.24 -0.99
CA SER A 139 -11.67 -0.60 -1.48
C SER A 139 -12.03 -2.09 -1.43
N GLY A 140 -12.52 -2.58 -0.28
CA GLY A 140 -12.94 -3.97 -0.12
C GLY A 140 -14.09 -4.38 -1.04
N LYS A 141 -15.05 -3.50 -1.29
CA LYS A 141 -16.14 -3.74 -2.26
C LYS A 141 -15.59 -3.90 -3.68
N GLU A 142 -14.62 -3.08 -4.07
CA GLU A 142 -13.96 -3.21 -5.39
C GLU A 142 -13.13 -4.51 -5.50
N MET A 143 -12.41 -4.91 -4.45
CA MET A 143 -11.69 -6.19 -4.43
C MET A 143 -12.62 -7.41 -4.47
N ALA A 144 -13.84 -7.30 -3.94
CA ALA A 144 -14.82 -8.37 -4.02
C ALA A 144 -15.42 -8.50 -5.42
N ALA A 145 -15.56 -7.38 -6.14
CA ALA A 145 -16.10 -7.35 -7.50
C ALA A 145 -15.07 -7.78 -8.56
N ARG A 146 -13.78 -7.58 -8.30
CA ARG A 146 -12.68 -7.91 -9.22
C ARG A 146 -11.55 -8.57 -8.44
N PRO A 147 -11.04 -9.75 -8.86
CA PRO A 147 -9.90 -10.37 -8.20
C PRO A 147 -8.76 -9.37 -8.03
N SER A 148 -8.45 -9.03 -6.78
CA SER A 148 -7.30 -8.21 -6.40
C SER A 148 -6.14 -9.13 -6.03
N ASP A 149 -4.90 -8.66 -6.19
CA ASP A 149 -3.74 -9.41 -5.75
C ASP A 149 -3.72 -9.59 -4.22
N PHE A 150 -3.03 -10.64 -3.79
CA PHE A 150 -2.88 -10.97 -2.37
C PHE A 150 -2.12 -9.89 -1.60
N HIS A 151 -1.22 -9.12 -2.23
CA HIS A 151 -0.45 -8.08 -1.55
C HIS A 151 -1.38 -6.97 -1.04
N ASN A 152 -2.16 -6.39 -1.93
CA ASN A 152 -3.12 -5.32 -1.64
C ASN A 152 -4.25 -5.80 -0.72
N SER A 153 -4.69 -7.05 -0.90
CA SER A 153 -5.67 -7.66 -0.01
C SER A 153 -5.18 -7.74 1.44
N GLY A 154 -3.92 -8.12 1.66
CA GLY A 154 -3.31 -8.13 2.99
C GLY A 154 -3.16 -6.72 3.57
N TRP A 155 -2.74 -5.74 2.77
CA TRP A 155 -2.60 -4.35 3.22
C TRP A 155 -3.92 -3.76 3.70
N LEU A 156 -5.00 -4.00 2.94
CA LEU A 156 -6.32 -3.53 3.33
C LEU A 156 -6.74 -4.09 4.70
N ARG A 157 -6.53 -5.39 4.94
CA ARG A 157 -6.85 -6.02 6.23
C ARG A 157 -5.99 -5.46 7.37
N LEU A 158 -4.69 -5.27 7.11
CA LEU A 158 -3.78 -4.68 8.09
C LEU A 158 -4.26 -3.27 8.48
N TRP A 159 -4.49 -2.41 7.49
CA TRP A 159 -4.85 -1.02 7.74
C TRP A 159 -6.23 -0.88 8.38
N VAL A 160 -7.22 -1.68 7.96
CA VAL A 160 -8.52 -1.72 8.64
C VAL A 160 -8.33 -2.20 10.08
N GLY A 161 -7.55 -3.26 10.30
CA GLY A 161 -7.26 -3.80 11.63
C GLY A 161 -6.67 -2.76 12.58
N GLU A 162 -5.59 -2.10 12.15
CA GLU A 162 -4.96 -0.99 12.88
C GLU A 162 -5.96 0.15 13.17
N THR A 163 -6.76 0.53 12.18
CA THR A 163 -7.75 1.62 12.31
C THR A 163 -8.83 1.28 13.34
N LEU A 164 -9.33 0.04 13.33
CA LEU A 164 -10.30 -0.43 14.31
C LEU A 164 -9.73 -0.46 15.73
N CYS A 165 -8.46 -0.88 15.89
CA CYS A 165 -7.77 -0.79 17.18
C CYS A 165 -7.69 0.67 17.68
N LYS A 166 -7.40 1.65 16.80
CA LYS A 166 -7.41 3.07 17.17
C LYS A 166 -8.79 3.60 17.56
N LEU A 167 -9.86 2.97 17.08
CA LEU A 167 -11.25 3.24 17.46
C LEU A 167 -11.74 2.38 18.65
N ASN A 168 -10.83 1.74 19.39
CA ASN A 168 -11.13 0.87 20.53
C ASN A 168 -12.00 -0.36 20.18
N ARG A 169 -12.05 -0.75 18.90
CA ARG A 169 -12.68 -1.98 18.40
C ARG A 169 -11.65 -3.10 18.29
N VAL A 170 -10.96 -3.35 19.40
CA VAL A 170 -9.75 -4.18 19.46
C VAL A 170 -9.99 -5.61 18.99
N ALA A 171 -11.11 -6.22 19.34
CA ALA A 171 -11.45 -7.59 18.93
C ALA A 171 -11.58 -7.71 17.40
N ASP A 172 -12.29 -6.79 16.75
CA ASP A 172 -12.41 -6.76 15.28
C ASP A 172 -11.04 -6.47 14.64
N GLY A 173 -10.28 -5.53 15.22
CA GLY A 173 -8.95 -5.19 14.76
C GLY A 173 -8.00 -6.39 14.77
N TYR A 174 -7.95 -7.12 15.88
CA TYR A 174 -7.16 -8.34 16.04
C TYR A 174 -7.51 -9.40 14.97
N VAL A 175 -8.79 -9.62 14.71
CA VAL A 175 -9.26 -10.56 13.69
C VAL A 175 -8.72 -10.18 12.31
N PHE A 176 -8.72 -8.89 11.96
CA PHE A 176 -8.28 -8.43 10.64
C PHE A 176 -6.76 -8.37 10.51
N LEU A 177 -6.02 -8.13 11.59
CA LEU A 177 -4.57 -8.32 11.60
C LEU A 177 -4.21 -9.81 11.39
N CYS A 178 -4.96 -10.74 11.99
CA CYS A 178 -4.80 -12.18 11.72
C CYS A 178 -5.07 -12.50 10.24
N ALA A 179 -6.13 -11.91 9.66
CA ALA A 179 -6.45 -12.07 8.24
C ALA A 179 -5.30 -11.59 7.33
N ALA A 180 -4.72 -10.42 7.61
CA ALA A 180 -3.57 -9.90 6.88
C ALA A 180 -2.38 -10.87 6.91
N LYS A 181 -2.04 -11.38 8.10
CA LYS A 181 -0.96 -12.36 8.26
C LYS A 181 -1.23 -13.64 7.47
N HIS A 182 -2.44 -14.19 7.51
CA HIS A 182 -2.78 -15.41 6.75
C HIS A 182 -2.55 -15.22 5.25
N ILE A 183 -2.97 -14.08 4.69
CA ILE A 183 -2.76 -13.76 3.27
C ILE A 183 -1.27 -13.69 2.92
N TRP A 184 -0.48 -13.01 3.74
CA TRP A 184 0.94 -12.83 3.44
C TRP A 184 1.80 -14.05 3.75
N SER A 185 1.40 -14.93 4.68
CA SER A 185 2.08 -16.20 4.92
C SER A 185 2.16 -17.09 3.67
N GLN A 186 1.26 -16.87 2.71
CA GLN A 186 1.20 -17.61 1.44
C GLN A 186 1.92 -16.90 0.29
N SER A 187 2.29 -15.63 0.43
CA SER A 187 2.68 -14.78 -0.71
C SER A 187 3.87 -13.84 -0.48
N SER A 188 4.14 -13.38 0.75
CA SER A 188 5.24 -12.46 1.06
C SER A 188 5.72 -12.58 2.50
N LYS A 189 6.95 -13.06 2.68
CA LYS A 189 7.55 -13.18 4.02
C LYS A 189 7.79 -11.82 4.68
N LEU A 190 8.16 -10.81 3.89
CA LEU A 190 8.40 -9.45 4.36
C LEU A 190 7.12 -8.83 4.95
N LEU A 191 5.99 -9.00 4.26
CA LEU A 191 4.73 -8.45 4.72
C LEU A 191 4.12 -9.27 5.87
N GLU A 192 4.33 -10.58 5.89
CA GLU A 192 3.98 -11.42 7.05
C GLU A 192 4.64 -10.88 8.34
N ILE A 193 5.93 -10.52 8.29
CA ILE A 193 6.65 -9.92 9.43
C ILE A 193 6.00 -8.60 9.87
N SER A 194 5.51 -7.79 8.94
CA SER A 194 4.82 -6.53 9.26
C SER A 194 3.51 -6.79 10.03
N ALA A 195 2.73 -7.80 9.61
CA ALA A 195 1.53 -8.19 10.34
C ALA A 195 1.86 -8.80 11.72
N ASP A 196 2.95 -9.57 11.83
CA ASP A 196 3.43 -10.09 13.11
C ASP A 196 3.80 -9.00 14.09
N GLN A 197 4.49 -7.95 13.63
CA GLN A 197 4.82 -6.78 14.45
C GLN A 197 3.55 -6.11 14.98
N ALA A 198 2.56 -5.84 14.10
CA ALA A 198 1.30 -5.24 14.51
C ALA A 198 0.52 -6.09 15.53
N LEU A 199 0.51 -7.42 15.36
CA LEU A 199 -0.12 -8.35 16.31
C LEU A 199 0.60 -8.37 17.66
N ASN A 200 1.93 -8.36 17.67
CA ASN A 200 2.73 -8.36 18.89
C ASN A 200 2.58 -7.03 19.65
N ASP A 201 2.61 -5.90 18.94
CA ASP A 201 2.38 -4.58 19.53
C ASP A 201 1.00 -4.50 20.18
N LEU A 202 -0.03 -5.02 19.50
CA LEU A 202 -1.39 -5.04 20.02
C LEU A 202 -1.50 -5.90 21.29
N ARG A 203 -0.89 -7.09 21.31
CA ARG A 203 -0.86 -7.97 22.49
C ARG A 203 -0.07 -7.36 23.65
N GLY A 204 0.97 -6.59 23.35
CA GLY A 204 1.72 -5.85 24.36
C GLY A 204 0.86 -4.84 25.12
N THR A 205 -0.16 -4.26 24.47
CA THR A 205 -1.12 -3.34 25.11
C THR A 205 -2.42 -4.01 25.54
N HIS A 206 -2.72 -5.21 25.03
CA HIS A 206 -3.92 -6.00 25.30
C HIS A 206 -3.56 -7.46 25.60
N PRO A 207 -3.01 -7.75 26.79
CA PRO A 207 -2.57 -9.10 27.17
C PRO A 207 -3.74 -10.08 27.35
N GLU A 208 -4.98 -9.60 27.37
CA GLU A 208 -6.20 -10.43 27.38
C GLU A 208 -6.47 -11.11 26.04
N LEU A 209 -5.82 -10.68 24.95
CA LEU A 209 -5.97 -11.31 23.64
C LEU A 209 -5.30 -12.69 23.62
N GLU A 210 -5.97 -13.66 23.03
CA GLU A 210 -5.43 -15.01 22.88
C GLU A 210 -4.13 -15.03 22.05
N ASP A 211 -3.18 -15.88 22.46
CA ASP A 211 -1.96 -16.13 21.68
C ASP A 211 -2.25 -16.81 20.34
N ALA A 212 -3.32 -17.61 20.29
CA ALA A 212 -3.74 -18.33 19.10
C ALA A 212 -4.33 -17.37 18.06
N MET A 213 -3.86 -17.49 16.82
CA MET A 213 -4.44 -16.76 15.69
C MET A 213 -5.87 -17.22 15.42
N VAL A 214 -6.73 -16.27 15.05
CA VAL A 214 -8.06 -16.59 14.52
C VAL A 214 -7.90 -17.42 13.24
N PRO A 215 -8.60 -18.56 13.08
CA PRO A 215 -8.51 -19.37 11.87
C PRO A 215 -8.85 -18.57 10.61
N GLN A 216 -8.10 -18.79 9.52
CA GLN A 216 -8.22 -18.03 8.27
C GLN A 216 -9.67 -17.89 7.79
N TRP A 217 -10.42 -19.00 7.70
CA TRP A 217 -11.81 -18.99 7.22
C TRP A 217 -12.73 -18.09 8.07
N LYS A 218 -12.49 -18.01 9.39
CA LYS A 218 -13.29 -17.19 10.30
C LYS A 218 -12.92 -15.71 10.15
N ALA A 219 -11.63 -15.43 10.08
CA ALA A 219 -11.13 -14.06 9.89
C ALA A 219 -11.61 -13.47 8.57
N GLU A 220 -11.51 -14.23 7.48
CA GLU A 220 -12.00 -13.83 6.15
C GLU A 220 -13.52 -13.65 6.12
N LYS A 221 -14.28 -14.57 6.74
CA LYS A 221 -15.75 -14.42 6.85
C LYS A 221 -16.14 -13.13 7.56
N MET A 222 -15.46 -12.80 8.66
CA MET A 222 -15.72 -11.56 9.41
C MET A 222 -15.34 -10.32 8.59
N PHE A 223 -14.22 -10.37 7.87
CA PHE A 223 -13.80 -9.26 7.00
C PHE A 223 -14.80 -9.03 5.85
N SER A 224 -15.22 -10.08 5.15
CA SER A 224 -16.24 -9.97 4.10
C SER A 224 -17.57 -9.44 4.64
N ALA A 225 -17.98 -9.87 5.83
CA ALA A 225 -19.19 -9.35 6.47
C ALA A 225 -19.07 -7.86 6.81
N TRP A 226 -17.89 -7.43 7.28
CA TRP A 226 -17.61 -6.00 7.55
C TRP A 226 -17.66 -5.15 6.27
N VAL A 227 -17.08 -5.64 5.17
CA VAL A 227 -17.13 -4.96 3.86
C VAL A 227 -18.57 -4.81 3.35
N ALA A 228 -19.40 -5.84 3.57
CA ALA A 228 -20.79 -5.89 3.09
C ALA A 228 -21.76 -4.99 3.86
N GLN A 229 -21.40 -4.50 5.06
CA GLN A 229 -22.26 -3.60 5.85
C GLN A 229 -22.44 -2.26 5.13
N SER A 230 -23.69 -1.86 4.92
CA SER A 230 -24.08 -0.56 4.34
C SER A 230 -23.52 0.62 5.12
#